data_AF-A0A1S0UIT6-F1
#
_entry.id   AF-A0A1S0UIT6-F1
#
_cell.length_a   1.000
_cell.length_b   1.000
_cell.length_c   1.000
_cell.angle_alpha   90.00
_cell.angle_beta   90.00
_cell.angle_gamma   90.00
#
_symmetry.space_group_name_H-M   'P 1'
#
loop_
_entity.id
_entity.type
_entity.pdbx_description
1 polymer ?
#
loop_
_entity_poly.entity_id
_entity_poly.type
_entity_poly.pdbx_seq_one_letter_code
_entity_poly.pdbx_strand_id
1 'polypeptide(L)'
;MGIVENSCFGNQADLNKLLGAAPTAEFISQGWLTFTKETDESGCDIITYDWGPRAKSVVDPMTILRIYCTMDGSVPHHWGLHYQEAQIAVARNG
;
A
#
# COMPACT_ATOMS: atom_id res chain seq x y z
N MET A 1 11.48 -25.12 -7.55
CA MET A 1 11.63 -23.94 -8.43
C MET A 1 11.81 -22.74 -7.53
N GLY A 2 13.03 -22.17 -7.51
CA GLY A 2 13.38 -21.07 -6.62
C GLY A 2 12.78 -19.75 -7.10
N ILE A 3 12.33 -18.93 -6.16
CA ILE A 3 12.01 -17.53 -6.42
C ILE A 3 13.33 -16.86 -6.78
N VAL A 4 13.48 -16.46 -8.04
CA VAL A 4 14.57 -15.57 -8.45
C VAL A 4 14.16 -14.19 -7.98
N GLU A 5 14.74 -13.74 -6.88
CA GLU A 5 14.64 -12.36 -6.40
C GLU A 5 15.33 -11.46 -7.43
N ASN A 6 14.57 -10.99 -8.43
CA ASN A 6 14.99 -9.83 -9.23
C ASN A 6 14.96 -8.62 -8.29
N SER A 7 16.08 -8.36 -7.64
CA SER A 7 16.28 -7.21 -6.77
C SER A 7 16.34 -5.95 -7.64
N CYS A 8 15.18 -5.38 -7.96
CA CYS A 8 15.05 -4.05 -8.58
C CYS A 8 15.51 -2.91 -7.64
N PHE A 9 15.82 -3.23 -6.38
CA PHE A 9 16.30 -2.30 -5.38
C PHE A 9 17.78 -2.58 -5.13
N GLY A 10 18.65 -1.83 -5.82
CA GLY A 10 20.09 -1.87 -5.57
C GLY A 10 20.40 -1.64 -4.09
N ASN A 11 21.29 -2.46 -3.54
CA ASN A 11 21.67 -2.51 -2.12
C ASN A 11 20.48 -2.73 -1.18
N GLN A 12 20.12 -4.01 -0.97
CA GLN A 12 19.15 -4.54 0.02
C GLN A 12 18.66 -3.48 1.02
N ALA A 13 17.67 -2.69 0.60
CA ALA A 13 17.14 -1.65 1.45
C ALA A 13 16.56 -2.33 2.68
N ASP A 14 16.98 -1.92 3.87
CA ASP A 14 16.44 -2.43 5.12
C ASP A 14 14.94 -2.09 5.15
N LEU A 15 14.10 -3.09 4.88
CA LEU A 15 12.66 -2.92 4.74
C LEU A 15 12.05 -2.32 6.01
N ASN A 16 12.66 -2.53 7.18
CA ASN A 16 12.20 -1.90 8.41
C ASN A 16 12.42 -0.39 8.41
N LYS A 17 13.49 0.11 7.78
CA LYS A 17 13.73 1.55 7.59
C LYS A 17 12.82 2.17 6.54
N LEU A 18 12.31 1.38 5.60
CA LEU A 18 11.40 1.88 4.57
C LEU A 18 9.94 1.85 5.04
N LEU A 19 9.47 0.69 5.50
CA LEU A 19 8.06 0.36 5.70
C LEU A 19 7.74 -0.10 7.13
N GLY A 20 8.73 -0.20 8.02
CA GLY A 20 8.51 -0.68 9.38
C GLY A 20 7.49 0.17 10.15
N ALA A 21 6.82 -0.44 11.14
CA ALA A 21 5.87 0.21 12.03
C ALA A 21 6.56 1.12 13.05
N ALA A 22 7.32 2.08 12.55
CA ALA A 22 8.08 3.05 13.29
C ALA A 22 7.85 4.43 12.66
N PRO A 23 7.66 5.49 13.47
CA PRO A 23 7.53 6.85 12.94
C PRO A 23 8.74 7.31 12.11
N THR A 24 9.90 6.66 12.29
CA THR A 24 11.14 6.95 11.56
C THR A 24 11.27 6.19 10.24
N ALA A 25 10.42 5.22 9.96
CA ALA A 25 10.43 4.55 8.67
C ALA A 25 10.04 5.53 7.56
N GLU A 26 10.68 5.45 6.40
CA GLU A 26 10.59 6.46 5.36
C GLU A 26 9.13 6.70 4.89
N PHE A 27 8.38 5.65 4.61
CA PHE A 27 7.00 5.77 4.13
C PHE A 27 6.05 6.27 5.22
N ILE A 28 6.32 5.97 6.49
CA ILE A 28 5.55 6.50 7.61
C ILE A 28 5.87 7.98 7.83
N SER A 29 7.16 8.32 7.97
CA SER A 29 7.64 9.70 8.24
C SER A 29 7.25 10.69 7.14
N GLN A 30 7.22 10.25 5.88
CA GLN A 30 6.79 11.06 4.75
C GLN A 30 5.26 11.10 4.57
N GLY A 31 4.49 10.42 5.43
CA GLY A 31 3.03 10.41 5.41
C GLY A 31 2.42 9.59 4.27
N TRP A 32 3.17 8.71 3.62
CA TRP A 32 2.65 7.80 2.60
C TRP A 32 1.81 6.68 3.21
N LEU A 33 2.24 6.19 4.37
CA LEU A 33 1.56 5.16 5.15
C LEU A 33 1.31 5.66 6.57
N THR A 34 0.29 5.10 7.20
CA THR A 34 0.04 5.17 8.63
C THR A 34 -0.12 3.75 9.16
N PHE A 35 0.20 3.53 10.43
CA PHE A 35 0.02 2.23 11.06
C PHE A 35 -0.69 2.36 12.40
N THR A 36 -1.44 1.32 12.77
CA THR A 36 -1.92 1.10 14.14
C THR A 36 -1.30 -0.17 14.68
N LYS A 37 -1.06 -0.19 15.99
CA LYS A 37 -0.50 -1.32 16.71
C LYS A 37 -1.50 -1.75 17.77
N GLU A 38 -1.92 -3.00 17.68
CA GLU A 38 -2.80 -3.66 18.64
C GLU A 38 -2.08 -4.90 19.19
N THR A 39 -2.50 -5.39 20.34
CA THR A 39 -1.99 -6.63 20.92
C THR A 39 -3.15 -7.59 21.05
N ASP A 40 -3.02 -8.79 20.48
CA ASP A 40 -4.07 -9.80 20.54
C ASP A 40 -4.15 -10.49 21.91
N GLU A 41 -5.14 -11.38 22.08
CA GLU A 41 -5.36 -12.12 23.32
C GLU A 41 -4.18 -13.03 23.71
N SER A 42 -3.32 -13.39 22.75
CA SER A 42 -2.12 -14.20 22.97
C SER A 42 -0.87 -13.37 23.32
N GLY A 43 -0.99 -12.04 23.34
CA GLY A 43 0.12 -11.11 23.56
C GLY A 43 0.94 -10.82 22.31
N CYS A 44 0.49 -11.21 21.11
CA CYS A 44 1.17 -10.92 19.86
C CYS A 44 0.76 -9.55 19.33
N ASP A 45 1.75 -8.79 18.83
CA ASP A 45 1.49 -7.50 18.22
C ASP A 45 0.92 -7.66 16.80
N ILE A 46 -0.26 -7.08 16.57
CA ILE A 46 -0.88 -6.93 15.25
C ILE A 46 -0.63 -5.51 14.77
N ILE A 47 0.03 -5.39 13.61
CA ILE A 47 0.28 -4.12 12.94
C ILE A 47 -0.63 -4.03 11.72
N THR A 48 -1.48 -3.00 11.69
CA THR A 48 -2.36 -2.70 10.56
C THR A 48 -1.86 -1.44 9.86
N TYR A 49 -1.71 -1.50 8.54
CA TYR A 49 -1.33 -0.34 7.72
C TYR A 49 -2.53 0.23 6.98
N ASP A 50 -2.55 1.55 6.83
CA ASP A 50 -3.48 2.28 5.97
C ASP A 50 -2.72 3.37 5.19
N TRP A 51 -3.34 3.89 4.13
CA TRP A 51 -2.84 5.05 3.40
C TRP A 51 -2.70 6.26 4.32
N GLY A 52 -1.50 6.84 4.33
CA GLY A 52 -1.23 8.05 5.09
C GLY A 52 -1.80 9.31 4.44
N PRO A 53 -1.76 10.46 5.14
CA PRO A 53 -2.35 11.70 4.67
C PRO A 53 -1.83 12.16 3.30
N ARG A 54 -0.52 11.95 3.03
CA ARG A 54 0.09 12.31 1.75
C ARG A 54 -0.44 11.43 0.63
N ALA A 55 -0.55 10.13 0.85
CA ALA A 55 -1.07 9.24 -0.18
C ALA A 55 -2.54 9.57 -0.49
N LYS A 56 -3.37 9.76 0.55
CA LYS A 56 -4.79 10.13 0.41
C LYS A 56 -5.01 11.41 -0.39
N SER A 57 -4.02 12.32 -0.46
CA SER A 57 -4.15 13.58 -1.20
C SER A 57 -3.62 13.54 -2.64
N VAL A 58 -2.66 12.66 -2.97
CA VAL A 58 -2.01 12.67 -4.29
C VAL A 58 -2.19 11.39 -5.10
N VAL A 59 -2.61 10.30 -4.47
CA VAL A 59 -2.80 9.01 -5.14
C VAL A 59 -4.23 8.94 -5.66
N ASP A 60 -4.38 8.66 -6.96
CA ASP A 60 -5.64 8.22 -7.55
C ASP A 60 -5.75 6.68 -7.50
N PRO A 61 -6.68 6.12 -6.70
CA PRO A 61 -6.86 4.67 -6.62
C PRO A 61 -7.22 4.03 -7.97
N MET A 62 -7.91 4.75 -8.87
CA MET A 62 -8.25 4.23 -10.19
C MET A 62 -7.00 4.05 -11.05
N THR A 63 -6.04 4.97 -10.93
CA THR A 63 -4.74 4.87 -11.60
C THR A 63 -3.96 3.66 -11.09
N ILE A 64 -3.91 3.42 -9.78
CA ILE A 64 -3.26 2.21 -9.22
C ILE A 64 -3.93 0.95 -9.77
N LEU A 65 -5.25 0.86 -9.74
CA LEU A 65 -5.99 -0.31 -10.21
C LEU A 65 -5.72 -0.58 -11.69
N ARG A 66 -5.67 0.46 -12.54
CA ARG A 66 -5.33 0.32 -13.96
C ARG A 66 -3.91 -0.18 -14.19
N ILE A 67 -2.94 0.32 -13.41
CA ILE A 67 -1.55 -0.17 -13.47
C ILE A 67 -1.50 -1.65 -13.09
N TYR A 68 -2.17 -2.04 -12.02
CA TYR A 68 -2.28 -3.44 -11.60
C TYR A 68 -2.89 -4.32 -12.70
N CYS A 69 -4.05 -3.93 -13.23
CA CYS A 69 -4.72 -4.64 -14.33
C CYS A 69 -3.83 -4.80 -15.57
N THR A 70 -3.00 -3.80 -15.87
CA THR A 70 -2.04 -3.89 -16.99
C THR A 70 -0.99 -4.98 -16.75
N MET A 71 -0.50 -5.13 -15.52
CA MET A 71 0.49 -6.16 -15.16
C MET A 71 -0.15 -7.56 -15.09
N ASP A 72 -1.36 -7.63 -14.56
CA ASP A 72 -2.13 -8.87 -14.37
C ASP A 72 -2.81 -9.37 -15.65
N GLY A 73 -2.97 -8.51 -16.66
CA GLY A 73 -3.71 -8.82 -17.89
C GLY A 73 -5.24 -8.80 -17.71
N SER A 74 -5.72 -8.19 -16.62
CA SER A 74 -7.15 -8.02 -16.33
C SER A 74 -7.65 -6.62 -16.72
N VAL A 75 -8.94 -6.34 -16.47
CA VAL A 75 -9.51 -5.00 -16.57
C VAL A 75 -10.13 -4.59 -15.23
N PRO A 76 -10.25 -3.29 -14.92
CA PRO A 76 -10.68 -2.84 -13.59
C PRO A 76 -12.00 -3.46 -13.10
N HIS A 77 -12.97 -3.68 -14.00
CA HIS A 77 -14.27 -4.25 -13.67
C HIS A 77 -14.21 -5.71 -13.18
N HIS A 78 -13.11 -6.44 -13.44
CA HIS A 78 -12.90 -7.78 -12.86
C HIS A 78 -12.64 -7.73 -11.35
N TRP A 79 -12.24 -6.55 -10.82
CA TRP A 79 -11.95 -6.30 -9.42
C TRP A 79 -13.07 -5.48 -8.79
N GLY A 80 -14.28 -6.06 -8.75
CA GLY A 80 -15.53 -5.33 -8.45
C GLY A 80 -15.47 -4.40 -7.22
N LEU A 81 -14.98 -4.89 -6.09
CA LEU A 81 -14.85 -4.09 -4.86
C LEU A 81 -13.87 -2.92 -5.05
N HIS A 82 -12.65 -3.19 -5.51
CA HIS A 82 -11.62 -2.16 -5.71
C HIS A 82 -12.01 -1.14 -6.77
N TYR A 83 -12.72 -1.58 -7.80
CA TYR A 83 -13.23 -0.69 -8.84
C TYR A 83 -14.28 0.27 -8.28
N GLN A 84 -15.23 -0.24 -7.49
CA GLN A 84 -16.23 0.58 -6.81
C GLN A 84 -15.59 1.57 -5.83
N GLU A 85 -14.64 1.12 -5.01
CA GLU A 85 -13.90 1.98 -4.07
C GLU A 85 -13.14 3.08 -4.79
N ALA A 86 -12.46 2.75 -5.89
CA ALA A 86 -11.74 3.71 -6.71
C ALA A 86 -12.66 4.74 -7.35
N GLN A 87 -13.85 4.34 -7.83
CA GLN A 87 -14.85 5.28 -8.35
C GLN A 87 -15.36 6.24 -7.27
N ILE A 88 -15.62 5.75 -6.05
CA ILE A 88 -16.06 6.59 -4.93
C ILE A 88 -14.96 7.59 -4.55
N ALA A 89 -13.70 7.16 -4.54
CA ALA A 89 -12.57 8.04 -4.23
C ALA A 89 -12.42 9.18 -5.26
N VAL A 90 -12.58 8.89 -6.55
CA VAL A 90 -12.57 9.91 -7.62
C VAL A 90 -13.72 10.89 -7.46
N ALA A 91 -14.93 10.41 -7.15
CA ALA A 91 -16.11 11.27 -6.99
C ALA A 91 -16.04 12.23 -5.79
N ARG A 92 -15.19 11.94 -4.79
CA ARG A 92 -14.98 12.82 -3.61
C ARG A 92 -14.01 13.97 -3.87
N ASN A 93 -13.18 13.86 -4.90
CA ASN A 93 -12.10 14.81 -5.22
C ASN A 93 -12.42 15.69 -6.45
N GLY A 94 -13.60 15.52 -7.06
CA GLY A 94 -14.06 16.24 -8.25
C GLY A 94 -15.08 17.33 -7.96
#